data_AF-A0A8T4F887-F1
#
_entry.id   AF-A0A8T4F887-F1
#
_cell.length_a   1.000
_cell.length_b   1.000
_cell.length_c   1.000
_cell.angle_alpha   90.00
_cell.angle_beta   90.00
_cell.angle_gamma   90.00
#
_symmetry.space_group_name_H-M   'P 1'
#
loop_
_entity.id
_entity.type
_entity.pdbx_description
1 polymer ?
#
loop_
_entity_poly.entity_id
_entity_poly.type
_entity_poly.pdbx_seq_one_letter_code
_entity_poly.pdbx_strand_id
1 'polypeptide(L)'
;MSEVRGGDGKYDRDPAVAQRDAEACRLRSQNLTYQQIADHLGIARTTAYESVQRALAETVREAADERRALELMQLDEMARAVRAVLERQHLVVSQGKVVRLGMPYVDEETGRAAVDEGRGEPLEDDAPVLQAVDRLLKIQERRAKLLGLDIPVKQQVEVDGGIRYEIVGVDLSKLT
;
A
#
# COMPACT_ATOMS: atom_id res chain seq x y z
N MET A 1 -23.36 -17.80 24.71
CA MET A 1 -23.21 -18.66 23.52
C MET A 1 -23.03 -17.72 22.34
N SER A 2 -21.95 -17.65 21.57
CA SER A 2 -20.65 -18.33 21.54
C SER A 2 -19.71 -17.32 20.88
N GLU A 3 -18.65 -16.88 21.56
CA GLU A 3 -17.64 -16.00 20.97
C GLU A 3 -16.73 -16.82 20.05
N VAL A 4 -16.93 -16.69 18.75
CA VAL A 4 -16.00 -17.24 17.76
C VAL A 4 -14.86 -16.23 17.61
N ARG A 5 -13.71 -16.54 18.24
CA ARG A 5 -12.47 -15.77 18.08
C ARG A 5 -11.78 -16.18 16.77
N GLY A 6 -11.80 -15.31 15.77
CA GLY A 6 -10.95 -15.41 14.58
C GLY A 6 -9.54 -14.88 14.85
N GLY A 7 -8.53 -15.58 14.34
CA GLY A 7 -7.10 -15.40 14.64
C GLY A 7 -6.41 -14.13 14.14
N ASP A 8 -7.14 -13.14 13.63
CA ASP A 8 -6.56 -11.95 12.97
C ASP A 8 -7.03 -10.61 13.57
N GLY A 9 -7.28 -10.53 14.88
CA GLY A 9 -7.53 -9.27 15.60
C GLY A 9 -8.70 -8.38 15.12
N LYS A 10 -9.39 -8.76 14.04
CA LYS A 10 -10.61 -8.14 13.52
C LYS A 10 -11.78 -8.94 14.05
N TYR A 11 -12.60 -8.29 14.87
CA TYR A 11 -13.92 -8.79 15.21
C TYR A 11 -14.73 -8.97 13.92
N ASP A 12 -15.07 -10.23 13.58
CA ASP A 12 -16.20 -10.49 12.70
C ASP A 12 -17.41 -9.84 13.38
N ARG A 13 -17.93 -8.78 12.77
CA ARG A 13 -19.00 -8.00 13.39
C ARG A 13 -20.26 -8.84 13.45
N ASP A 14 -20.88 -8.87 14.63
CA ASP A 14 -22.25 -9.35 14.77
C ASP A 14 -23.15 -8.58 13.78
N PRO A 15 -23.80 -9.26 12.81
CA PRO A 15 -24.64 -8.61 11.81
C PRO A 15 -25.76 -7.78 12.43
N ALA A 16 -26.22 -8.13 13.64
CA ALA A 16 -27.22 -7.34 14.36
C ALA A 16 -26.69 -5.96 14.76
N VAL A 17 -25.39 -5.85 15.09
CA VAL A 17 -24.76 -4.57 15.46
C VAL A 17 -24.56 -3.69 14.22
N ALA A 18 -24.13 -4.27 13.10
CA ALA A 18 -24.00 -3.54 11.84
C ALA A 18 -25.36 -3.01 11.35
N GLN A 19 -26.41 -3.82 11.45
CA GLN A 19 -27.76 -3.42 11.08
C GLN A 19 -28.29 -2.29 11.98
N ARG A 20 -28.01 -2.34 13.28
CA ARG A 20 -28.35 -1.26 14.22
C ARG A 20 -27.62 0.04 13.89
N ASP A 21 -26.34 -0.03 13.57
CA ASP A 21 -25.52 1.15 13.23
C ASP A 21 -26.04 1.83 11.96
N ALA A 22 -26.35 1.04 10.93
CA ALA A 22 -26.95 1.52 9.69
C ALA A 22 -28.31 2.19 9.94
N GLU A 23 -29.17 1.60 10.78
CA GLU A 23 -30.48 2.16 11.12
C GLU A 23 -30.35 3.45 11.94
N ALA A 24 -29.43 3.50 12.91
CA ALA A 24 -29.14 4.72 13.67
C ALA A 24 -28.69 5.86 12.75
N CYS A 25 -27.83 5.56 11.77
CA CYS A 25 -27.37 6.52 10.77
C CYS A 25 -28.52 7.01 9.86
N ARG A 26 -29.42 6.11 9.45
CA ARG A 26 -30.63 6.44 8.67
C ARG A 26 -31.57 7.36 9.45
N LEU A 27 -31.84 7.07 10.72
CA LEU A 27 -32.67 7.93 11.56
C LEU A 27 -32.00 9.30 11.77
N ARG A 28 -30.68 9.35 11.89
CA ARG A 28 -29.94 10.61 11.97
C ARG A 28 -30.08 11.46 10.70
N SER A 29 -30.08 10.86 9.51
CA SER A 29 -30.25 11.59 8.24
C SER A 29 -31.65 12.20 8.07
N GLN A 30 -32.64 11.65 8.78
CA GLN A 30 -34.01 12.17 8.87
C GLN A 30 -34.16 13.30 9.91
N ASN A 31 -33.06 13.85 10.43
CA ASN A 31 -33.01 14.91 11.44
C ASN A 31 -33.49 14.51 12.85
N LEU A 32 -33.60 13.21 13.18
CA LEU A 32 -33.84 12.81 14.57
C LEU A 32 -32.61 13.15 15.44
N THR A 33 -32.88 13.53 16.69
CA THR A 33 -31.86 13.74 17.72
C THR A 33 -31.35 12.41 18.26
N TYR A 34 -30.14 12.36 18.81
CA TYR A 34 -29.60 11.14 19.42
C TYR A 34 -30.47 10.55 20.53
N GLN A 35 -31.24 11.39 21.23
CA GLN A 35 -32.20 10.92 22.23
C GLN A 35 -33.38 10.21 21.57
N GLN A 36 -33.99 10.82 20.54
CA GLN A 36 -35.08 10.20 19.79
C GLN A 36 -34.65 8.90 19.09
N ILE A 37 -33.41 8.84 18.60
CA ILE A 37 -32.83 7.62 18.01
C ILE A 37 -32.68 6.54 19.08
N ALA A 38 -32.16 6.90 20.26
CA ALA A 38 -32.05 5.99 21.40
C ALA A 38 -33.40 5.43 21.83
N ASP A 39 -34.41 6.30 21.95
CA ASP A 39 -35.77 5.90 22.31
C ASP A 39 -36.39 4.99 21.24
N HIS A 40 -36.15 5.27 19.95
CA HIS A 40 -36.64 4.46 18.83
C HIS A 40 -36.01 3.07 18.77
N LEU A 41 -34.71 2.96 19.06
CA LEU A 41 -33.94 1.72 18.99
C LEU A 41 -33.91 0.96 20.33
N GLY A 42 -34.47 1.53 21.40
CA GLY A 42 -34.44 0.94 22.75
C GLY A 42 -33.03 0.85 23.35
N ILE A 43 -32.16 1.82 23.05
CA ILE A 43 -30.74 1.85 23.50
C ILE A 43 -30.43 3.13 24.27
N ALA A 44 -29.25 3.19 24.91
CA ALA A 44 -28.79 4.42 25.54
C ALA A 44 -28.43 5.50 24.50
N ARG A 45 -28.63 6.78 24.86
CA ARG A 45 -28.25 7.95 24.02
C ARG A 45 -26.79 7.92 23.57
N THR A 46 -25.88 7.52 24.47
CA THR A 46 -24.44 7.38 24.16
C THR A 46 -24.21 6.29 23.10
N THR A 47 -24.89 5.15 23.22
CA THR A 47 -24.84 4.06 22.24
C THR A 47 -25.43 4.48 20.89
N ALA A 48 -26.50 5.28 20.86
CA ALA A 48 -27.04 5.84 19.63
C ALA A 48 -26.02 6.75 18.93
N TYR A 49 -25.36 7.63 19.68
CA TYR A 49 -24.27 8.47 19.16
C TYR A 49 -23.13 7.61 18.58
N GLU A 50 -22.61 6.65 19.33
CA GLU A 50 -21.52 5.77 18.89
C GLU A 50 -21.90 4.94 17.66
N SER A 51 -23.15 4.49 17.56
CA SER A 51 -23.65 3.72 16.42
C SER A 51 -23.69 4.56 15.14
N VAL A 52 -24.15 5.83 15.25
CA VAL A 52 -24.09 6.79 14.14
C VAL A 52 -22.65 7.08 13.73
N GLN A 53 -21.77 7.36 14.69
CA GLN A 53 -20.36 7.66 14.40
C GLN A 53 -19.65 6.47 13.75
N ARG A 54 -19.91 5.23 14.21
CA ARG A 54 -19.36 4.01 13.61
C ARG A 54 -19.84 3.80 12.19
N ALA A 55 -21.14 3.95 11.93
CA ALA A 55 -21.70 3.83 10.58
C ALA A 55 -21.08 4.86 9.62
N LEU A 56 -21.01 6.13 10.02
CA LEU A 56 -20.38 7.19 9.22
C LEU A 56 -18.89 6.90 8.96
N ALA A 57 -18.15 6.51 10.01
CA ALA A 57 -16.73 6.19 9.88
C ALA A 57 -16.49 4.97 8.98
N GLU A 58 -17.40 4.00 8.98
CA GLU A 58 -17.35 2.84 8.10
C GLU A 58 -17.67 3.20 6.65
N THR A 59 -18.73 3.96 6.38
CA THR A 59 -19.02 4.47 5.02
C THR A 59 -17.85 5.26 4.46
N VAL A 60 -17.24 6.14 5.26
CA VAL A 60 -16.06 6.91 4.85
C VAL A 60 -14.86 5.99 4.60
N ARG A 61 -14.67 4.96 5.43
CA ARG A 61 -13.59 4.00 5.27
C ARG A 61 -13.78 3.15 4.02
N GLU A 62 -14.97 2.62 3.78
CA GLU A 62 -15.32 1.84 2.59
C GLU A 62 -15.07 2.66 1.32
N ALA A 63 -15.58 3.89 1.25
CA ALA A 63 -15.30 4.79 0.13
C ALA A 63 -13.80 5.08 -0.06
N ALA A 64 -13.05 5.22 1.05
CA ALA A 64 -11.61 5.40 1.01
C ALA A 64 -10.87 4.13 0.57
N ASP A 65 -11.36 2.94 0.94
CA ASP A 65 -10.83 1.63 0.54
C ASP A 65 -11.09 1.40 -0.95
N GLU A 66 -12.30 1.67 -1.44
CA GLU A 66 -12.66 1.61 -2.87
C GLU A 66 -11.78 2.53 -3.70
N ARG A 67 -11.58 3.78 -3.25
CA ARG A 67 -10.70 4.72 -3.93
C ARG A 67 -9.24 4.25 -3.93
N ARG A 68 -8.76 3.65 -2.83
CA ARG A 68 -7.42 3.04 -2.79
C ARG A 68 -7.32 1.86 -3.76
N ALA A 69 -8.37 1.03 -3.87
CA ALA A 69 -8.39 -0.09 -4.82
C ALA A 69 -8.31 0.38 -6.27
N LEU A 70 -9.10 1.40 -6.66
CA LEU A 70 -9.05 1.98 -8.01
C LEU A 70 -7.68 2.57 -8.34
N GLU A 71 -7.05 3.27 -7.40
CA GLU A 71 -5.70 3.81 -7.58
C GLU A 71 -4.66 2.69 -7.75
N LEU A 72 -4.78 1.59 -7.00
CA LEU A 72 -3.90 0.41 -7.16
C LEU A 72 -4.07 -0.22 -8.54
N MET A 73 -5.30 -0.32 -9.07
CA MET A 73 -5.54 -0.81 -10.42
C MET A 73 -4.84 0.06 -11.48
N GLN A 74 -4.92 1.39 -11.34
CA GLN A 74 -4.23 2.33 -12.23
C GLN A 74 -2.71 2.19 -12.15
N LEU A 75 -2.16 2.03 -10.94
CA LEU A 75 -0.73 1.78 -10.73
C LEU A 75 -0.27 0.46 -11.37
N ASP A 76 -1.07 -0.59 -11.26
CA ASP A 76 -0.78 -1.89 -11.88
C ASP A 76 -0.84 -1.80 -13.42
N GLU A 77 -1.78 -1.02 -13.99
CA GLU A 77 -1.83 -0.73 -15.42
C GLU A 77 -0.58 0.02 -15.91
N MET A 78 -0.18 1.07 -15.21
CA MET A 78 1.06 1.79 -15.52
C MET A 78 2.29 0.89 -15.41
N ALA A 79 2.35 0.04 -14.37
CA ALA A 79 3.44 -0.92 -14.22
C ALA A 79 3.49 -1.93 -15.37
N ARG A 80 2.34 -2.42 -15.86
CA ARG A 80 2.28 -3.29 -17.05
C ARG A 80 2.81 -2.59 -18.29
N ALA A 81 2.39 -1.34 -18.51
CA ALA A 81 2.87 -0.56 -19.65
C ALA A 81 4.39 -0.34 -19.62
N VAL A 82 4.95 -0.04 -18.44
CA VAL A 82 6.40 0.13 -18.25
C VAL A 82 7.15 -1.20 -18.43
N ARG A 83 6.64 -2.33 -17.93
CA ARG A 83 7.23 -3.65 -18.18
C ARG A 83 7.28 -4.00 -19.66
N ALA A 84 6.23 -3.67 -20.41
CA ALA A 84 6.23 -3.85 -21.85
C ALA A 84 7.32 -3.03 -22.58
N VAL A 85 7.81 -1.94 -21.98
CA VAL A 85 9.00 -1.22 -22.49
C VAL A 85 10.26 -2.02 -22.14
N LEU A 86 10.40 -2.51 -20.91
CA LEU A 86 11.56 -3.31 -20.49
C LEU A 86 11.75 -4.60 -21.31
N GLU A 87 10.65 -5.24 -21.74
CA GLU A 87 10.68 -6.48 -22.51
C GLU A 87 11.01 -6.28 -24.00
N ARG A 88 10.99 -5.03 -24.49
CA ARG A 88 11.34 -4.71 -25.87
C ARG A 88 12.84 -4.51 -26.02
N GLN A 89 13.37 -4.93 -27.18
CA GLN A 89 14.71 -4.54 -27.60
C GLN A 89 14.69 -3.07 -28.05
N HIS A 90 15.58 -2.26 -27.49
CA HIS A 90 15.74 -0.85 -27.84
C HIS A 90 17.03 -0.68 -28.61
N LEU A 91 16.97 0.06 -29.72
CA LEU A 91 18.12 0.29 -30.60
C LEU A 91 18.50 1.75 -30.57
N VAL A 92 19.80 2.04 -30.65
CA VAL A 92 20.30 3.40 -30.74
C VAL A 92 19.89 4.00 -32.09
N VAL A 93 19.21 5.15 -32.06
CA VAL A 93 18.81 5.89 -33.25
C VAL A 93 19.51 7.25 -33.28
N SER A 94 20.17 7.56 -34.39
CA SER A 94 20.77 8.87 -34.65
C SER A 94 20.25 9.42 -35.99
N GLN A 95 19.68 10.62 -35.97
CA GLN A 95 19.09 11.27 -37.16
C GLN A 95 18.07 10.39 -37.91
N GLY A 96 17.30 9.56 -37.18
CA GLY A 96 16.31 8.66 -37.76
C GLY A 96 16.86 7.37 -38.36
N LYS A 97 18.17 7.09 -38.22
CA LYS A 97 18.82 5.85 -38.66
C LYS A 97 19.27 5.02 -37.46
N VAL A 98 19.11 3.70 -37.53
CA VAL A 98 19.63 2.75 -36.53
C VAL A 98 21.15 2.70 -36.63
N VAL A 99 21.82 2.95 -35.51
CA VAL A 99 23.28 2.87 -35.42
C VAL A 99 23.70 1.39 -35.42
N ARG A 100 24.71 1.05 -36.22
CA ARG A 100 25.24 -0.32 -36.35
C ARG A 100 26.73 -0.33 -36.03
N LEU A 101 27.21 -1.42 -35.44
CA LEU A 101 28.63 -1.69 -35.24
C LEU A 101 29.29 -2.00 -36.57
N GLY A 102 29.94 -1.03 -37.20
CA GLY A 102 30.54 -1.23 -38.52
C GLY A 102 31.54 -2.40 -38.54
N MET A 103 31.50 -3.21 -39.60
CA MET A 103 32.40 -4.35 -39.76
C MET A 103 33.70 -3.87 -40.43
N PRO A 104 34.88 -4.10 -39.82
CA PRO A 104 36.14 -3.76 -40.47
C PRO A 104 36.39 -4.69 -41.67
N TYR A 105 36.76 -4.11 -42.81
CA TYR A 105 37.21 -4.84 -44.00
C TYR A 105 38.46 -4.17 -44.58
N VAL A 106 39.18 -4.89 -45.43
CA VAL A 106 40.27 -4.32 -46.22
C VAL A 106 39.74 -4.04 -47.62
N ASP A 107 39.83 -2.80 -48.05
CA ASP A 107 39.46 -2.40 -49.41
C ASP A 107 40.43 -3.04 -50.40
N GLU A 108 39.91 -3.86 -51.31
CA GLU A 108 40.69 -4.60 -52.31
C GLU A 108 41.39 -3.68 -53.32
N GLU A 109 40.87 -2.46 -53.53
CA GLU A 109 41.38 -1.52 -54.51
C GLU A 109 42.47 -0.60 -53.92
N THR A 110 42.33 -0.23 -52.65
CA THR A 110 43.25 0.71 -51.97
C THR A 110 44.17 0.07 -50.93
N GLY A 111 43.91 -1.19 -50.54
CA GLY A 111 44.64 -1.92 -49.50
C GLY A 111 44.48 -1.33 -48.08
N ARG A 112 43.54 -0.40 -47.88
CA ARG A 112 43.32 0.29 -46.61
C ARG A 112 42.23 -0.41 -45.80
N ALA A 113 42.37 -0.36 -44.47
CA ALA A 113 41.29 -0.74 -43.58
C ALA A 113 40.15 0.27 -43.69
N ALA A 114 38.94 -0.22 -43.96
CA ALA A 114 37.70 0.54 -44.06
C ALA A 114 36.63 -0.12 -43.18
N VAL A 115 35.56 0.62 -42.88
CA VAL A 115 34.46 0.14 -42.03
C VAL A 115 33.18 0.15 -42.85
N ASP A 116 32.54 -1.01 -42.99
CA ASP A 116 31.22 -1.13 -43.62
C ASP A 116 30.15 -0.89 -42.56
N GLU A 117 29.60 0.33 -42.55
CA GLU A 117 28.52 0.75 -41.65
C GLU A 117 27.19 0.01 -41.92
N GLY A 118 27.03 -0.64 -43.08
CA GLY A 118 25.82 -1.35 -43.49
C GLY A 118 25.75 -2.82 -43.07
N ARG A 119 26.90 -3.46 -42.83
CA ARG A 119 26.99 -4.91 -42.48
C ARG A 119 27.02 -5.22 -40.98
N GLY A 120 27.06 -4.19 -40.14
CA GLY A 120 27.09 -4.33 -38.69
C GLY A 120 25.79 -4.80 -38.03
N GLU A 121 25.91 -5.46 -36.88
CA GLU A 121 24.76 -5.66 -35.98
C GLU A 121 24.27 -4.31 -35.41
N PRO A 122 22.95 -4.12 -35.24
CA PRO A 122 22.41 -2.92 -34.58
C PRO A 122 22.96 -2.75 -33.16
N LEU A 123 23.26 -1.51 -32.79
CA LEU A 123 23.68 -1.18 -31.44
C LEU A 123 22.44 -1.08 -30.52
N GLU A 124 22.45 -1.83 -29.43
CA GLU A 124 21.40 -1.80 -28.41
C GLU A 124 21.51 -0.54 -27.54
N ASP A 125 20.36 -0.01 -27.11
CA ASP A 125 20.24 1.17 -26.25
C ASP A 125 19.66 0.79 -24.90
N ASP A 126 20.48 0.82 -23.85
CA ASP A 126 20.03 0.56 -22.48
C ASP A 126 19.36 1.79 -21.84
N ALA A 127 19.47 2.99 -22.42
CA ALA A 127 18.94 4.20 -21.80
C ALA A 127 17.40 4.16 -21.63
N PRO A 128 16.60 3.73 -22.63
CA PRO A 128 15.17 3.50 -22.43
C PRO A 128 14.85 2.48 -21.34
N VAL A 129 15.67 1.43 -21.20
CA VAL A 129 15.50 0.40 -20.17
C VAL A 129 15.69 1.00 -18.78
N LEU A 130 16.80 1.72 -18.57
CA LEU A 130 17.09 2.39 -17.30
C LEU A 130 16.01 3.41 -16.93
N GLN A 131 15.56 4.21 -17.90
CA GLN A 131 14.46 5.15 -17.68
C GLN A 131 13.16 4.42 -17.28
N ALA A 132 12.85 3.29 -17.91
CA ALA A 132 11.69 2.49 -17.56
C ALA A 132 11.81 1.89 -16.15
N VAL A 133 12.99 1.44 -15.73
CA VAL A 133 13.25 0.99 -14.35
C VAL A 133 12.96 2.12 -13.35
N ASP A 134 13.43 3.34 -13.60
CA ASP A 134 13.17 4.49 -12.73
C ASP A 134 11.66 4.79 -12.62
N ARG A 135 10.91 4.68 -13.72
CA ARG A 135 9.45 4.84 -13.70
C ARG A 135 8.78 3.72 -12.90
N LEU A 136 9.26 2.48 -13.05
CA LEU A 136 8.72 1.34 -12.33
C LEU A 136 8.96 1.47 -10.82
N LEU A 137 10.14 1.93 -10.39
CA LEU A 137 10.45 2.20 -8.98
C LEU A 137 9.51 3.25 -8.39
N LYS A 138 9.26 4.36 -9.10
CA LYS A 138 8.31 5.40 -8.66
C LYS A 138 6.88 4.88 -8.50
N ILE A 139 6.45 3.98 -9.38
CA ILE A 139 5.14 3.32 -9.27
C ILE A 139 5.10 2.42 -8.03
N GLN A 140 6.15 1.64 -7.80
CA GLN A 140 6.25 0.75 -6.63
C GLN A 140 6.27 1.53 -5.31
N GLU A 141 6.98 2.65 -5.23
CA GLU A 141 6.97 3.55 -4.07
C GLU A 141 5.57 4.08 -3.78
N ARG A 142 4.82 4.48 -4.82
CA ARG A 142 3.44 4.95 -4.64
C ARG A 142 2.52 3.82 -4.15
N ARG A 143 2.70 2.61 -4.67
CA ARG A 143 1.97 1.41 -4.25
C ARG A 143 2.26 1.04 -2.79
N ALA A 144 3.53 1.08 -2.38
CA ALA A 144 3.95 0.83 -1.00
C ALA A 144 3.32 1.83 -0.01
N LYS A 145 3.28 3.12 -0.38
CA LYS A 145 2.62 4.18 0.40
C LYS A 145 1.12 3.96 0.55
N LEU A 146 0.42 3.54 -0.51
CA LEU A 146 -1.03 3.26 -0.45
C LEU A 146 -1.37 2.03 0.40
N LEU A 147 -0.48 1.03 0.39
CA LEU A 147 -0.61 -0.19 1.20
C LEU A 147 -0.09 -0.03 2.62
N GLY A 148 0.58 1.09 2.94
CA GLY A 148 1.19 1.32 4.25
C GLY A 148 2.41 0.45 4.54
N LEU A 149 3.05 -0.14 3.51
CA LEU A 149 4.19 -1.03 3.66
C LEU A 149 5.45 -0.32 4.19
N ASP A 150 5.53 1.00 3.99
CA ASP A 150 6.66 1.83 4.45
C ASP A 150 6.45 2.40 5.87
N ILE A 151 5.32 2.10 6.52
CA ILE A 151 5.02 2.61 7.86
C ILE A 151 5.79 1.75 8.89
N PRO A 152 6.69 2.34 9.70
CA PRO A 152 7.41 1.59 10.72
C PRO A 152 6.41 1.06 11.77
N VAL A 153 6.37 -0.26 11.94
CA VAL A 153 5.56 -0.90 12.98
C VAL A 153 6.22 -0.64 14.33
N LYS A 154 5.60 0.19 15.19
CA LYS A 154 6.04 0.35 16.58
C LYS A 154 5.76 -0.96 17.32
N GLN A 155 6.78 -1.78 17.53
CA GLN A 155 6.68 -2.90 18.46
C GLN A 155 6.55 -2.34 19.88
N GLN A 156 5.40 -2.57 20.51
CA GLN A 156 5.29 -2.43 21.95
C GLN A 156 6.08 -3.59 22.57
N VAL A 157 7.30 -3.30 22.99
CA VAL A 157 8.03 -4.18 23.91
C VAL A 157 7.39 -3.94 25.27
N GLU A 158 6.46 -4.80 25.67
CA GLU A 158 6.08 -4.93 27.08
C GLU A 158 7.32 -5.41 27.83
N VAL A 159 8.08 -4.46 28.37
CA VAL A 159 9.04 -4.77 29.41
C VAL A 159 8.21 -5.06 30.64
N ASP A 160 7.95 -6.34 30.91
CA ASP A 160 7.36 -6.81 32.15
C ASP A 160 8.37 -6.55 33.28
N GLY A 161 8.39 -5.29 33.73
CA GLY A 161 9.28 -4.75 34.74
C GLY A 161 8.84 -5.23 36.12
N GLY A 162 8.95 -6.54 36.37
CA GLY A 162 8.86 -7.09 37.71
C GLY A 162 10.01 -6.53 38.55
N ILE A 163 9.71 -5.50 39.35
CA ILE A 163 10.69 -4.93 40.28
C ILE A 163 10.90 -5.94 41.42
N ARG A 164 12.01 -6.66 41.39
CA ARG A 164 12.46 -7.49 42.51
C ARG A 164 13.05 -6.57 43.58
N TYR A 165 12.28 -6.31 44.64
CA TYR A 165 12.81 -5.66 45.83
C TYR A 165 13.52 -6.68 46.71
N GLU A 166 14.82 -6.52 46.89
CA GLU A 166 15.57 -7.19 47.97
C GLU A 166 15.71 -6.19 49.10
N ILE A 167 14.94 -6.36 50.18
CA ILE A 167 15.03 -5.51 51.36
C ILE A 167 16.05 -6.12 52.31
N VAL A 168 17.29 -5.65 52.23
CA VAL A 168 18.34 -6.03 53.18
C VAL A 168 18.22 -5.16 54.44
N GLY A 169 17.91 -5.79 55.57
CA GLY A 169 17.96 -5.15 56.90
C GLY A 169 16.62 -4.84 57.57
N VAL A 170 15.54 -5.56 57.26
CA VAL A 170 14.33 -5.46 58.10
C VAL A 170 14.58 -6.16 59.42
N ASP A 171 14.77 -5.37 60.48
CA ASP A 171 14.76 -5.86 61.84
C ASP A 171 13.30 -6.16 62.24
N LEU A 172 12.91 -7.44 62.12
CA LEU A 172 11.55 -7.96 62.40
C LEU A 172 11.07 -7.66 63.84
N SER A 173 11.98 -7.30 64.74
CA SER A 173 11.67 -6.91 66.12
C SER A 173 10.93 -5.57 66.25
N LYS A 174 10.90 -4.75 65.19
CA LYS A 174 10.21 -3.46 65.17
C LYS A 174 8.81 -3.49 64.55
N LEU A 175 8.29 -4.67 64.25
CA LEU A 175 6.99 -4.85 63.59
C LEU A 175 5.84 -5.28 64.51
N THR A 176 5.97 -5.04 65.83
CA THR A 176 4.88 -5.26 66.81
C THR A 176 4.23 -3.94 67.16
#